data_AF-A0A3M7RR36-F1
#
_entry.id   AF-A0A3M7RR36-F1
#
_cell.length_a   1.000
_cell.length_b   1.000
_cell.length_c   1.000
_cell.angle_alpha   90.00
_cell.angle_beta   90.00
_cell.angle_gamma   90.00
#
_symmetry.space_group_name_H-M   'P 1'
#
loop_
_entity.id
_entity.type
_entity.pdbx_description
1 polymer ?
#
loop_
_entity_poly.entity_id
_entity_poly.type
_entity_poly.pdbx_seq_one_letter_code
_entity_poly.pdbx_strand_id
1 'polypeptide(L)'
;MRRYRSMLFNHVSGIPVSNIESKQQWDFPNVWAPYNYWMVDYLRLTGRKDVALNIAQRFVNTVYHGWLRTNYIFEKYAADELGEYGGGGEYIVQEGFGWTNGVVIKFLDWFGDDIKLIEPEEKEAVQDLLLCGDECFEDLMHEPIERQMADVEIKKFTS
;
A
#
# COMPACT_ATOMS: atom_id res chain seq x y z
N MET A 1 -3.42 -10.64 -16.61
CA MET A 1 -2.61 -10.21 -15.44
C MET A 1 -2.11 -11.32 -14.51
N ARG A 2 -2.52 -12.60 -14.65
CA ARG A 2 -2.12 -13.70 -13.71
C ARG A 2 -0.61 -13.84 -13.46
N ARG A 3 0.25 -13.64 -14.47
CA ARG A 3 1.71 -13.84 -14.35
C ARG A 3 2.41 -12.86 -13.39
N TYR A 4 1.87 -11.65 -13.22
CA TYR A 4 2.48 -10.59 -12.42
C TYR A 4 1.62 -10.21 -11.20
N ARG A 5 0.59 -11.00 -10.91
CA ARG A 5 -0.39 -10.69 -9.85
C ARG A 5 0.28 -10.57 -8.48
N SER A 6 1.16 -11.51 -8.13
CA SER A 6 1.87 -11.47 -6.84
C SER A 6 2.77 -10.24 -6.73
N MET A 7 3.57 -9.97 -7.76
CA MET A 7 4.45 -8.81 -7.81
C MET A 7 3.71 -7.48 -7.68
N LEU A 8 2.52 -7.37 -8.30
CA LEU A 8 1.78 -6.11 -8.32
C LEU A 8 0.89 -5.92 -7.09
N PHE A 9 0.35 -7.00 -6.54
CA PHE A 9 -0.77 -6.91 -5.58
C PHE A 9 -0.57 -7.65 -4.27
N ASN A 10 0.58 -8.26 -4.00
CA ASN A 10 0.85 -8.98 -2.76
C ASN A 10 1.75 -8.21 -1.77
N HIS A 11 1.63 -6.88 -1.75
CA HIS A 11 2.44 -5.98 -0.95
C HIS A 11 1.53 -4.95 -0.28
N VAL A 12 1.77 -4.68 0.99
CA VAL A 12 0.90 -3.84 1.83
C VAL A 12 1.14 -2.34 1.64
N SER A 13 2.29 -1.97 1.09
CA SER A 13 2.70 -0.58 0.94
C SER A 13 2.49 0.02 -0.46
N GLY A 14 1.94 -0.77 -1.38
CA GLY A 14 1.84 -0.44 -2.80
C GLY A 14 2.76 -1.32 -3.63
N ILE A 15 3.08 -0.89 -4.85
CA ILE A 15 3.82 -1.71 -5.81
C ILE A 15 5.33 -1.44 -5.68
N PRO A 16 6.16 -2.47 -5.44
CA PRO A 16 7.61 -2.33 -5.48
C PRO A 16 8.09 -2.10 -6.91
N VAL A 17 9.25 -1.44 -7.05
CA VAL A 17 9.82 -1.10 -8.38
C VAL A 17 10.17 -2.35 -9.19
N SER A 18 10.62 -3.40 -8.52
CA SER A 18 11.00 -4.68 -9.14
C SER A 18 10.72 -5.84 -8.17
N ASN A 19 11.01 -7.07 -8.62
CA ASN A 19 11.07 -8.27 -7.80
C ASN A 19 12.50 -8.76 -7.57
N ILE A 20 13.49 -7.88 -7.70
CA ILE A 20 14.92 -8.20 -7.62
C ILE A 20 15.50 -7.62 -6.33
N GLU A 21 16.10 -8.45 -5.48
CA GLU A 21 16.74 -8.01 -4.23
C GLU A 21 18.21 -7.62 -4.44
N SER A 22 18.47 -6.58 -5.22
CA SER A 22 19.84 -6.15 -5.54
C SER A 22 20.52 -5.33 -4.44
N LYS A 23 19.76 -4.94 -3.41
CA LYS A 23 20.11 -3.92 -2.40
C LYS A 23 20.22 -2.49 -2.96
N GLN A 24 19.89 -2.26 -4.24
CA GLN A 24 19.87 -0.93 -4.85
C GLN A 24 18.58 -0.16 -4.51
N GLN A 25 18.61 1.16 -4.72
CA GLN A 25 17.48 2.04 -4.38
C GLN A 25 16.22 1.74 -5.19
N TRP A 26 16.39 1.36 -6.46
CA TRP A 26 15.30 1.16 -7.42
C TRP A 26 14.97 -0.32 -7.65
N ASP A 27 15.04 -1.10 -6.56
CA ASP A 27 14.81 -2.52 -6.58
C ASP A 27 14.05 -2.96 -5.33
N PHE A 28 13.58 -4.21 -5.32
CA PHE A 28 12.88 -4.77 -4.16
C PHE A 28 13.74 -4.65 -2.89
N PRO A 29 13.16 -4.25 -1.73
CA PRO A 29 11.73 -4.08 -1.44
C PRO A 29 11.20 -2.63 -1.57
N ASN A 30 11.89 -1.75 -2.29
CA ASN A 30 11.55 -0.32 -2.26
C ASN A 30 10.30 0.00 -3.09
N VAL A 31 9.38 0.72 -2.46
CA VAL A 31 8.18 1.32 -3.04
C VAL A 31 8.40 2.83 -3.16
N TRP A 32 8.25 3.35 -4.38
CA TRP A 32 8.45 4.77 -4.69
C TRP A 32 7.14 5.43 -5.11
N ALA A 33 6.92 6.65 -4.61
CA ALA A 33 5.72 7.42 -4.90
C ALA A 33 5.52 7.65 -6.42
N PRO A 34 6.53 8.09 -7.20
CA PRO A 34 6.36 8.33 -8.63
C PRO A 34 5.97 7.06 -9.42
N TYR A 35 6.51 5.91 -9.03
CA TYR A 35 6.19 4.64 -9.68
C TYR A 35 4.72 4.25 -9.44
N ASN A 36 4.25 4.36 -8.20
CA ASN A 36 2.86 4.08 -7.84
C ASN A 36 1.90 5.08 -8.47
N TYR A 37 2.27 6.36 -8.53
CA TYR A 37 1.49 7.40 -9.20
C TYR A 37 1.16 7.03 -10.65
N TRP A 38 2.18 6.69 -11.45
CA TRP A 38 1.96 6.39 -12.86
C TRP A 38 1.09 5.16 -13.08
N MET A 39 1.26 4.13 -12.24
CA MET A 39 0.41 2.94 -12.31
C MET A 39 -1.04 3.26 -11.96
N VAL A 40 -1.27 3.99 -10.86
CA VAL A 40 -2.61 4.39 -10.42
C VAL A 40 -3.29 5.28 -11.46
N ASP A 41 -2.57 6.26 -12.01
CA ASP A 41 -3.11 7.16 -13.04
C ASP A 41 -3.49 6.39 -14.31
N TYR A 42 -2.61 5.48 -14.77
CA TYR A 42 -2.89 4.62 -15.91
C TYR A 42 -4.14 3.76 -15.69
N LEU A 43 -4.25 3.08 -14.55
CA LEU A 43 -5.38 2.22 -14.23
C LEU A 43 -6.69 3.02 -14.13
N ARG A 44 -6.64 4.22 -13.51
CA ARG A 44 -7.77 5.14 -13.40
C ARG A 44 -8.25 5.59 -14.78
N LEU A 45 -7.34 5.94 -15.69
CA LEU A 45 -7.65 6.40 -17.05
C LEU A 45 -8.12 5.27 -17.98
N THR A 46 -7.70 4.03 -17.72
CA THR A 46 -8.06 2.85 -18.54
C THR A 46 -9.28 2.07 -18.01
N GLY A 47 -9.94 2.59 -16.97
CA GLY A 47 -11.21 2.04 -16.47
C GLY A 47 -11.07 0.98 -15.37
N ARG A 48 -9.87 0.76 -14.83
CA ARG A 48 -9.59 -0.13 -13.68
C ARG A 48 -9.48 0.66 -12.38
N LYS A 49 -10.53 1.44 -12.07
CA LYS A 49 -10.57 2.31 -10.89
C LYS A 49 -10.52 1.51 -9.58
N ASP A 50 -11.09 0.30 -9.56
CA ASP A 50 -11.02 -0.68 -8.48
C ASP A 50 -9.57 -0.96 -8.06
N VAL A 51 -8.73 -1.30 -9.04
CA VAL A 51 -7.31 -1.60 -8.82
C VAL A 51 -6.54 -0.34 -8.48
N ALA A 52 -6.85 0.77 -9.14
CA ALA A 52 -6.22 2.06 -8.86
C ALA A 52 -6.45 2.49 -7.40
N LEU A 53 -7.68 2.36 -6.91
CA LEU A 53 -8.06 2.63 -5.52
C LEU A 53 -7.31 1.70 -4.57
N ASN A 54 -7.25 0.39 -4.84
CA ASN A 54 -6.52 -0.56 -4.00
C ASN A 54 -5.04 -0.18 -3.81
N ILE A 55 -4.34 0.17 -4.88
CA ILE A 55 -2.94 0.59 -4.82
C ILE A 55 -2.81 1.92 -4.05
N ALA A 56 -3.68 2.89 -4.34
CA ALA A 56 -3.68 4.19 -3.68
C ALA A 56 -3.91 4.05 -2.17
N GLN A 57 -4.88 3.23 -1.76
CA GLN A 57 -5.21 2.92 -0.38
C GLN A 57 -4.00 2.39 0.40
N ARG A 58 -3.30 1.40 -0.17
CA ARG A 58 -2.10 0.79 0.42
C ARG A 58 -0.97 1.80 0.60
N PHE A 59 -0.72 2.59 -0.43
CA PHE A 59 0.33 3.61 -0.39
C PHE A 59 0.01 4.72 0.63
N VAL A 60 -1.22 5.23 0.65
CA VAL A 60 -1.64 6.28 1.60
C VAL A 60 -1.55 5.78 3.03
N ASN A 61 -2.04 4.56 3.33
CA ASN A 61 -1.92 3.98 4.68
C ASN A 61 -0.46 3.82 5.10
N THR A 62 0.42 3.37 4.21
CA THR A 62 1.85 3.30 4.50
C THR A 62 2.43 4.65 4.88
N VAL A 63 2.17 5.70 4.09
CA VAL A 63 2.69 7.03 4.40
C VAL A 63 2.11 7.53 5.73
N TYR A 64 0.82 7.29 5.97
CA TYR A 64 0.14 7.66 7.22
C TYR A 64 0.77 6.97 8.45
N HIS A 65 0.96 5.66 8.44
CA HIS A 65 1.59 4.93 9.55
C HIS A 65 3.06 5.32 9.75
N GLY A 66 3.81 5.55 8.66
CA GLY A 66 5.18 6.04 8.74
C GLY A 66 5.25 7.40 9.42
N TRP A 67 4.35 8.31 9.04
CA TRP A 67 4.23 9.62 9.67
C TRP A 67 3.82 9.54 11.14
N LEU A 68 2.81 8.75 11.51
CA LEU A 68 2.38 8.61 12.90
C LEU A 68 3.51 8.15 13.84
N ARG A 69 4.38 7.25 13.36
CA ARG A 69 5.47 6.67 14.16
C ARG A 69 6.69 7.60 14.26
N THR A 70 6.98 8.34 13.20
CA THR A 70 8.27 9.05 13.05
C THR A 70 8.14 10.57 13.02
N ASN A 71 6.95 11.10 12.79
CA ASN A 71 6.65 12.48 12.40
C ASN A 71 7.25 12.93 11.05
N TYR A 72 7.76 11.98 10.25
CA TYR A 72 8.36 12.26 8.95
C TYR A 72 7.66 11.52 7.81
N ILE A 73 7.75 12.09 6.61
CA ILE A 73 7.39 11.44 5.36
C ILE A 73 8.67 11.16 4.59
N PHE A 74 8.87 9.91 4.18
CA PHE A 74 10.11 9.46 3.54
C PHE A 74 10.03 9.44 2.01
N GLU A 75 11.19 9.39 1.38
CA GLU A 75 11.33 9.30 -0.09
C GLU A 75 10.77 7.99 -0.68
N LYS A 76 10.85 6.89 0.11
CA LYS A 76 10.49 5.53 -0.28
C LYS A 76 10.12 4.70 0.95
N TYR A 77 9.34 3.63 0.74
CA TYR A 77 8.84 2.74 1.79
C TYR A 77 9.15 1.28 1.48
N ALA A 78 9.14 0.41 2.49
CA ALA A 78 9.29 -1.03 2.32
C ALA A 78 7.97 -1.66 1.86
N ALA A 79 8.02 -2.55 0.87
CA ALA A 79 6.82 -3.15 0.26
C ALA A 79 5.96 -3.97 1.24
N ASP A 80 6.61 -4.71 2.14
CA ASP A 80 5.97 -5.74 2.97
C ASP A 80 5.73 -5.32 4.41
N GLU A 81 6.14 -4.11 4.79
CA GLU A 81 5.98 -3.61 6.16
C GLU A 81 5.30 -2.24 6.15
N LEU A 82 4.07 -2.22 6.68
CA LEU A 82 3.21 -1.05 6.71
C LEU A 82 3.85 0.08 7.53
N GLY A 83 4.12 1.21 6.87
CA GLY A 83 4.73 2.39 7.49
C GLY A 83 6.25 2.34 7.68
N GLU A 84 6.91 1.27 7.25
CA GLU A 84 8.37 1.17 7.28
C GLU A 84 9.00 1.88 6.09
N TYR A 85 10.00 2.72 6.36
CA TYR A 85 10.72 3.40 5.29
C TYR A 85 11.61 2.41 4.53
N GLY A 86 11.82 2.65 3.24
CA GLY A 86 12.70 1.82 2.43
C GLY A 86 14.16 2.19 2.61
N GLY A 87 15.07 1.38 2.06
CA GLY A 87 16.50 1.54 2.27
C GLY A 87 17.35 1.13 1.07
N GLY A 88 18.62 0.84 1.31
CA GLY A 88 19.56 0.39 0.29
C GLY A 88 20.10 1.50 -0.62
N GLY A 89 21.03 1.08 -1.48
CA GLY A 89 21.78 1.91 -2.41
C GLY A 89 22.84 2.79 -1.77
N GLU A 90 23.05 3.97 -2.36
CA GLU A 90 24.26 4.77 -2.15
C GLU A 90 24.20 5.71 -0.94
N TYR A 91 23.01 6.04 -0.45
CA TYR A 91 22.81 6.98 0.65
C TYR A 91 21.63 6.57 1.55
N ILE A 92 21.62 7.11 2.76
CA ILE A 92 20.55 6.91 3.76
C ILE A 92 19.22 7.50 3.28
N VAL A 93 18.11 6.94 3.72
CA VAL A 93 16.77 7.44 3.37
C VAL A 93 16.60 8.92 3.76
N GLN A 94 15.85 9.67 2.96
CA GLN A 94 15.60 11.11 3.17
C GLN A 94 14.16 11.39 3.66
N GLU A 95 14.03 12.45 4.46
CA GLU A 95 12.78 12.93 5.08
C GLU A 95 12.19 14.15 4.33
N GLY A 96 10.89 14.42 4.51
CA GLY A 96 10.20 15.60 3.98
C GLY A 96 9.97 15.57 2.46
N PHE A 97 9.94 14.39 1.85
CA PHE A 97 10.15 14.24 0.41
C PHE A 97 8.98 14.72 -0.47
N GLY A 98 9.25 15.67 -1.38
CA GLY A 98 8.23 16.39 -2.14
C GLY A 98 7.34 15.52 -3.04
N TRP A 99 7.89 14.50 -3.73
CA TRP A 99 7.03 13.60 -4.52
C TRP A 99 6.09 12.77 -3.66
N THR A 100 6.47 12.44 -2.42
CA THR A 100 5.65 11.56 -1.58
C THR A 100 4.43 12.34 -1.13
N ASN A 101 4.67 13.58 -0.68
CA ASN A 101 3.62 14.53 -0.36
C ASN A 101 2.67 14.76 -1.55
N GLY A 102 3.23 15.03 -2.74
CA GLY A 102 2.44 15.29 -3.94
C GLY A 102 1.57 14.11 -4.36
N VAL A 103 2.11 12.89 -4.29
CA VAL A 103 1.38 11.67 -4.65
C VAL A 103 0.28 11.35 -3.64
N VAL A 104 0.54 11.48 -2.34
CA VAL A 104 -0.51 11.30 -1.31
C VAL A 104 -1.65 12.30 -1.51
N ILE A 105 -1.33 13.58 -1.71
CA ILE A 105 -2.35 14.61 -1.98
C ILE A 105 -3.15 14.24 -3.23
N LYS A 106 -2.49 13.76 -4.30
CA LYS A 106 -3.19 13.38 -5.52
C LYS A 106 -4.10 12.17 -5.33
N PHE A 107 -3.66 11.17 -4.58
CA PHE A 107 -4.49 10.00 -4.28
C PHE A 107 -5.71 10.38 -3.45
N LEU A 108 -5.56 11.30 -2.48
CA LEU A 108 -6.69 11.84 -1.72
C LEU A 108 -7.63 12.70 -2.60
N ASP A 109 -7.10 13.46 -3.56
CA ASP A 109 -7.91 14.20 -4.54
C ASP A 109 -8.74 13.26 -5.44
N TRP A 110 -8.19 12.12 -5.83
CA TRP A 110 -8.89 11.16 -6.69
C TRP A 110 -9.84 10.21 -5.97
N PHE A 111 -9.52 9.84 -4.72
CA PHE A 111 -10.14 8.71 -4.02
C PHE A 111 -10.49 9.04 -2.56
N GLY A 112 -10.47 10.31 -2.14
CA GLY A 112 -10.61 10.70 -0.72
C GLY A 112 -11.88 10.20 -0.04
N ASP A 113 -13.00 10.12 -0.77
CA ASP A 113 -14.26 9.59 -0.23
C ASP A 113 -14.24 8.06 -0.02
N ASP A 114 -13.43 7.36 -0.83
CA ASP A 114 -13.33 5.90 -0.85
C ASP A 114 -12.21 5.38 0.08
N ILE A 115 -11.13 6.14 0.25
CA ILE A 115 -9.99 5.79 1.10
C ILE A 115 -10.42 5.64 2.58
N LYS A 116 -10.02 4.54 3.19
CA LYS A 116 -10.16 4.22 4.62
C LYS A 116 -8.79 4.18 5.27
N LEU A 117 -8.53 5.12 6.16
CA LEU A 117 -7.30 5.07 6.96
C LEU A 117 -7.41 3.93 7.95
N ILE A 118 -6.33 3.16 8.07
CA ILE A 118 -6.21 2.08 9.05
C ILE A 118 -5.70 2.70 10.33
N GLU A 119 -6.43 2.49 11.42
CA GLU A 119 -5.98 2.98 12.71
C GLU A 119 -4.79 2.14 13.21
N PRO A 120 -3.81 2.73 13.92
CA PRO A 120 -2.62 2.01 14.40
C PRO A 120 -2.91 0.75 15.20
N GLU A 121 -4.04 0.73 15.93
CA GLU A 121 -4.49 -0.40 16.74
C GLU A 121 -4.91 -1.61 15.90
N GLU A 122 -5.23 -1.40 14.62
CA GLU A 122 -5.74 -2.42 13.68
C GLU A 122 -4.66 -2.93 12.72
N LYS A 123 -3.42 -2.44 12.84
CA LYS A 123 -2.32 -2.66 11.90
C LYS A 123 -2.11 -4.15 11.55
N GLU A 124 -2.07 -5.02 12.55
CA GLU A 124 -1.79 -6.46 12.33
C GLU A 124 -2.94 -7.18 11.62
N ALA A 125 -4.19 -6.88 11.98
CA ALA A 125 -5.36 -7.50 11.36
C ALA A 125 -5.54 -7.06 9.90
N VAL A 126 -5.22 -5.80 9.60
CA VAL A 126 -5.38 -5.25 8.26
C VAL A 126 -4.19 -5.57 7.35
N GLN A 127 -2.99 -5.83 7.90
CA GLN A 127 -1.85 -6.31 7.11
C GLN A 127 -2.17 -7.64 6.41
N ASP A 128 -2.83 -8.57 7.12
CA ASP A 128 -3.30 -9.84 6.55
C ASP A 128 -4.42 -9.63 5.51
N LEU A 129 -5.27 -8.63 5.71
CA LEU A 129 -6.41 -8.30 4.84
C LEU A 129 -5.97 -7.61 3.53
N LEU A 130 -5.01 -6.69 3.62
CA LEU A 130 -4.43 -5.99 2.47
C LEU A 130 -3.61 -6.93 1.57
N LEU A 131 -3.11 -8.05 2.09
CA LEU A 131 -2.39 -9.06 1.31
C LEU A 131 -3.33 -9.96 0.50
N CYS A 132 -4.63 -10.01 0.81
CA CYS A 132 -5.58 -10.64 -0.09
C CYS A 132 -5.73 -9.78 -1.36
N GLY A 133 -5.34 -10.30 -2.52
CA GLY A 133 -5.47 -9.61 -3.80
C GLY A 133 -6.93 -9.39 -4.24
N ASP A 134 -7.16 -9.16 -5.53
CA ASP A 134 -8.48 -8.78 -6.09
C ASP A 134 -9.69 -9.67 -5.68
N GLU A 135 -9.47 -10.88 -5.16
CA GLU A 135 -10.54 -11.81 -4.75
C GLU A 135 -11.23 -11.43 -3.43
N CYS A 136 -10.58 -10.72 -2.49
CA CYS A 136 -11.26 -10.23 -1.27
C CYS A 136 -11.62 -8.75 -1.34
N PHE A 137 -11.17 -8.02 -2.38
CA PHE A 137 -11.39 -6.58 -2.45
C PHE A 137 -12.88 -6.24 -2.72
N GLU A 138 -13.61 -7.10 -3.43
CA GLU A 138 -15.06 -6.96 -3.60
C GLU A 138 -15.82 -7.15 -2.27
N ASP A 139 -15.38 -8.08 -1.41
CA ASP A 139 -15.98 -8.32 -0.09
C ASP A 139 -15.70 -7.15 0.88
N LEU A 140 -14.53 -6.50 0.76
CA LEU A 140 -14.11 -5.39 1.61
C LEU A 140 -14.96 -4.12 1.43
N MET A 141 -15.46 -3.90 0.21
CA MET A 141 -16.20 -2.68 -0.17
C MET A 141 -17.71 -2.80 0.07
N HIS A 142 -18.21 -3.96 0.50
CA HIS A 142 -19.66 -4.22 0.64
C HIS A 142 -20.12 -4.66 2.05
N GLU A 143 -19.22 -5.01 2.96
CA GLU A 143 -19.57 -5.44 4.32
C GLU A 143 -19.23 -4.37 5.38
N PRO A 144 -20.07 -4.15 6.41
CA PRO A 144 -19.74 -3.27 7.54
C PRO A 144 -18.53 -3.77 8.32
N ILE A 145 -17.67 -2.84 8.75
CA ILE A 145 -16.40 -3.07 9.48
C ILE A 145 -16.56 -4.04 10.66
N GLU A 146 -17.69 -4.00 11.36
CA GLU A 146 -18.00 -4.85 12.52
C GLU A 146 -18.03 -6.36 12.19
N ARG A 147 -18.25 -6.75 10.92
CA ARG A 147 -18.26 -8.15 10.48
C ARG A 147 -16.92 -8.64 9.94
N GLN A 148 -16.10 -7.73 9.40
CA GLN A 148 -14.78 -8.07 8.85
C GLN A 148 -13.81 -8.54 9.93
N MET A 149 -14.00 -8.10 11.18
CA MET A 149 -13.24 -8.59 12.34
C MET A 149 -13.69 -9.98 12.83
N ALA A 150 -14.94 -10.38 12.58
CA ALA A 150 -15.49 -11.65 13.05
C ALA A 150 -15.02 -12.86 12.20
N ASP A 151 -14.83 -12.67 10.90
CA ASP A 151 -14.41 -13.77 10.00
C ASP A 151 -12.90 -14.07 10.09
N VAL A 152 -12.09 -13.13 10.57
CA VAL A 152 -10.66 -13.35 10.85
C VAL A 152 -10.47 -14.21 12.10
N GLU A 153 -11.33 -14.07 13.12
CA GLU A 153 -11.26 -14.91 14.33
C GLU A 153 -11.72 -16.36 14.07
N ILE A 154 -12.68 -16.59 13.17
CA ILE A 154 -13.22 -17.94 12.93
C ILE A 154 -12.21 -18.82 12.17
N LYS A 155 -11.38 -18.26 11.27
CA LYS A 155 -10.38 -19.04 10.52
C LYS A 155 -9.15 -19.44 11.33
N LYS A 156 -8.92 -18.86 12.52
CA LYS A 156 -7.83 -19.27 13.43
C LYS A 156 -8.16 -20.49 14.30
N PHE A 157 -9.41 -20.96 14.34
CA PHE A 157 -9.84 -22.09 15.17
C PHE A 157 -10.22 -23.37 14.41
N THR A 158 -10.14 -23.38 13.08
CA THR A 158 -10.37 -24.58 12.27
C THR A 158 -9.23 -24.81 11.27
N SER A 159 -8.04 -25.12 11.78
CA SER A 159 -6.96 -25.84 11.07
C SER A 159 -6.07 -26.56 12.06
#